data_AF-A0A2W5V0J7-F1
#
_entry.id   AF-A0A2W5V0J7-F1
#
_cell.length_a   1.000
_cell.length_b   1.000
_cell.length_c   1.000
_cell.angle_alpha   90.00
_cell.angle_beta   90.00
_cell.angle_gamma   90.00
#
_symmetry.space_group_name_H-M   'P 1'
#
loop_
_entity.id
_entity.type
_entity.pdbx_description
1 polymer ?
#
loop_
_entity_poly.entity_id
_entity_poly.type
_entity_poly.pdbx_seq_one_letter_code
_entity_poly.pdbx_strand_id
1 'polypeptide(L)'
;GIPQPELIAALVSFVEMIGGAMIFVGILAPAASVVLIMDMVGALWFVHLYRGFFVANGGVEFAALLVVTLIVIAIFGAGRASFDYFFQRRS
;
A
#
# COMPACT_ATOMS: atom_id res chain seq x y z
N GLY A 1 4.75 15.21 14.34
CA GLY A 1 4.53 13.98 15.13
C GLY A 1 3.11 13.50 14.95
N ILE A 2 2.84 12.21 15.15
CA ILE A 2 1.51 11.61 14.93
C ILE A 2 0.58 11.98 16.10
N PRO A 3 -0.63 12.55 15.88
CA PRO A 3 -1.51 13.03 16.94
C PRO A 3 -1.97 11.96 17.96
N GLN A 4 -2.12 10.70 17.52
CA GLN A 4 -2.47 9.54 18.37
C GLN A 4 -1.76 8.27 17.87
N PRO A 5 -0.50 8.02 18.27
CA PRO A 5 0.34 6.99 17.67
C PRO A 5 -0.23 5.57 17.75
N GLU A 6 -0.80 5.18 18.90
CA GLU A 6 -1.34 3.83 19.10
C GLU A 6 -2.59 3.58 18.25
N LEU A 7 -3.52 4.54 18.22
CA LEU A 7 -4.73 4.44 17.41
C LEU A 7 -4.40 4.43 15.91
N ILE A 8 -3.51 5.33 15.47
CA ILE A 8 -3.07 5.40 14.07
C ILE A 8 -2.37 4.09 13.68
N ALA A 9 -1.47 3.58 14.51
CA ALA A 9 -0.80 2.31 14.24
C ALA A 9 -1.78 1.15 14.08
N ALA A 10 -2.78 1.04 14.98
CA ALA A 10 -3.80 -0.01 14.89
C ALA A 10 -4.66 0.10 13.62
N LEU A 11 -5.07 1.32 13.26
CA LEU A 11 -5.83 1.59 12.04
C LEU A 11 -5.01 1.27 10.79
N VAL A 12 -3.76 1.74 10.73
CA VAL A 12 -2.84 1.49 9.62
C VAL A 12 -2.59 0.00 9.46
N SER A 13 -2.26 -0.73 10.54
CA SER A 13 -2.06 -2.19 10.48
C SER A 13 -3.28 -2.93 9.94
N PHE A 14 -4.50 -2.50 10.29
CA PHE A 14 -5.73 -3.10 9.77
C PHE A 14 -5.92 -2.79 8.29
N VAL A 15 -5.69 -1.55 7.87
CA VAL A 15 -5.76 -1.11 6.47
C VAL A 15 -4.73 -1.83 5.61
N GLU A 16 -3.49 -1.95 6.09
CA GLU A 16 -2.40 -2.65 5.41
C GLU A 16 -2.71 -4.14 5.24
N MET A 17 -3.20 -4.79 6.29
CA MET A 17 -3.53 -6.22 6.25
C MET A 17 -4.66 -6.51 5.25
N ILE A 18 -5.75 -5.74 5.31
CA ILE A 18 -6.90 -5.95 4.41
C ILE A 18 -6.56 -5.53 2.99
N GLY A 19 -5.91 -4.37 2.81
CA GLY A 19 -5.45 -3.89 1.51
C GLY A 19 -4.50 -4.86 0.84
N GLY A 20 -3.50 -5.34 1.58
CA GLY A 20 -2.55 -6.35 1.11
C GLY A 20 -3.24 -7.66 0.72
N ALA A 21 -4.19 -8.13 1.54
CA ALA A 21 -4.97 -9.33 1.22
C ALA A 21 -5.82 -9.15 -0.05
N MET A 22 -6.48 -8.01 -0.23
CA MET A 22 -7.25 -7.68 -1.43
C MET A 22 -6.37 -7.70 -2.69
N ILE A 23 -5.18 -7.08 -2.63
CA ILE A 23 -4.20 -7.10 -3.71
C ILE A 23 -3.70 -8.52 -3.98
N PHE A 24 -3.36 -9.27 -2.93
CA PHE A 24 -2.83 -10.63 -3.04
C PHE A 24 -3.81 -11.59 -3.71
N VAL A 25 -5.09 -11.54 -3.30
CA VAL A 25 -6.15 -12.33 -3.92
C VAL A 25 -6.51 -11.77 -5.30
N GLY A 26 -6.26 -10.48 -5.55
CA GLY A 26 -6.57 -9.81 -6.81
C GLY A 26 -8.06 -9.48 -6.91
N ILE A 27 -8.66 -9.01 -5.80
CA ILE A 27 -10.03 -8.48 -5.74
C ILE A 27 -9.94 -7.01 -5.36
N LEU A 28 -10.58 -6.13 -6.12
CA LEU A 28 -10.55 -4.68 -5.90
C LEU A 28 -9.11 -4.14 -5.80
N ALA A 29 -8.16 -4.77 -6.49
CA ALA A 29 -6.73 -4.47 -6.32
C ALA A 29 -6.37 -3.01 -6.65
N PRO A 30 -6.96 -2.36 -7.69
CA PRO A 30 -6.72 -0.95 -7.94
C PRO A 30 -7.18 -0.05 -6.79
N ALA A 31 -8.38 -0.31 -6.24
CA ALA A 31 -8.94 0.48 -5.14
C ALA A 31 -8.14 0.28 -3.85
N ALA A 32 -7.79 -0.97 -3.53
CA ALA A 32 -6.92 -1.30 -2.40
C ALA A 32 -5.55 -0.60 -2.52
N SER A 33 -4.97 -0.56 -3.72
CA SER A 33 -3.69 0.08 -3.97
C SER A 33 -3.73 1.59 -3.72
N VAL A 34 -4.80 2.28 -4.11
CA VAL A 34 -4.95 3.72 -3.84
C VAL A 34 -4.99 4.01 -2.34
N VAL A 35 -5.68 3.19 -1.56
CA VAL A 35 -5.72 3.34 -0.10
C VAL A 35 -4.34 3.14 0.52
N LEU A 36 -3.61 2.09 0.11
CA LEU A 36 -2.26 1.83 0.60
C LEU A 36 -1.23 2.88 0.15
N ILE A 37 -1.41 3.51 -1.01
CA ILE A 37 -0.56 4.64 -1.45
C ILE A 37 -0.71 5.80 -0.47
N MET A 38 -1.95 6.16 -0.09
CA MET A 38 -2.19 7.26 0.85
C MET A 38 -1.54 6.99 2.21
N ASP A 39 -1.63 5.74 2.67
CA ASP A 39 -0.99 5.29 3.90
C ASP A 39 0.54 5.39 3.84
N MET A 40 1.16 4.82 2.79
CA MET A 40 2.61 4.87 2.60
C MET A 40 3.15 6.30 2.44
N VAL A 41 2.42 7.20 1.79
CA VAL A 41 2.77 8.62 1.71
C VAL A 41 2.73 9.28 3.09
N GLY A 42 1.73 8.96 3.90
CA GLY A 42 1.68 9.39 5.31
C GLY A 42 2.86 8.87 6.11
N ALA A 43 3.17 7.57 6.02
CA ALA A 43 4.29 6.93 6.69
C ALA A 43 5.63 7.57 6.28
N LEU A 44 5.83 7.83 4.98
CA LEU A 44 6.99 8.54 4.46
C LEU A 44 7.15 9.90 5.15
N TRP A 45 6.07 10.69 5.18
CA TRP A 45 6.10 12.05 5.70
C TRP A 45 6.34 12.12 7.21
N PHE A 46 5.67 11.25 7.96
CA PHE A 46 5.67 11.31 9.43
C PHE A 46 6.79 10.50 10.09
N VAL A 47 7.29 9.45 9.43
CA VAL A 47 8.20 8.48 10.06
C VAL A 47 9.55 8.39 9.35
N HIS A 48 9.56 8.29 8.01
CA HIS A 48 10.76 7.88 7.28
C HIS A 48 11.62 9.04 6.72
N LEU A 49 11.03 10.21 6.43
CA LEU A 49 11.74 11.35 5.81
C LEU A 49 13.04 11.74 6.53
N TYR A 50 13.06 11.64 7.85
CA TYR A 50 14.19 12.08 8.68
C TYR A 50 15.20 10.95 8.99
N ARG A 51 14.96 9.73 8.50
CA ARG A 51 15.76 8.53 8.81
C ARG A 51 16.79 8.17 7.73
N GLY A 52 16.98 9.06 6.76
CA GLY A 52 17.88 8.85 5.63
C GLY A 52 17.27 7.94 4.55
N PHE A 53 18.11 7.45 3.64
CA PHE A 53 17.64 6.67 2.49
C PHE A 53 17.41 5.20 2.85
N PHE A 54 18.44 4.52 3.37
CA PHE A 54 18.45 3.07 3.50
C PHE A 54 17.45 2.51 4.51
N VAL A 55 16.79 1.43 4.13
CA VAL A 55 15.82 0.72 4.99
C VAL A 55 16.45 0.20 6.29
N ALA A 56 17.76 -0.11 6.29
CA ALA A 56 18.50 -0.53 7.48
C ALA A 56 18.44 0.49 8.63
N ASN A 57 18.31 1.78 8.29
CA ASN A 57 18.16 2.88 9.26
C ASN A 57 16.68 3.25 9.48
N GLY A 58 15.75 2.49 8.91
CA GLY A 58 14.35 2.85 8.81
C GLY A 58 14.10 4.00 7.85
N GLY A 59 14.94 4.17 6.82
CA GLY A 59 14.85 5.22 5.82
C GLY A 59 13.70 5.06 4.82
N VAL A 60 13.67 5.93 3.81
CA VAL A 60 12.57 6.02 2.82
C VAL A 60 12.57 4.94 1.75
N GLU A 61 13.68 4.23 1.53
CA GLU A 61 13.90 3.29 0.41
C GLU A 61 12.74 2.31 0.22
N PHE A 62 12.39 1.56 1.26
CA PHE A 62 11.36 0.53 1.16
C PHE A 62 9.96 1.12 0.99
N ALA A 63 9.63 2.17 1.73
CA ALA A 63 8.32 2.83 1.62
C ALA A 63 8.13 3.47 0.23
N ALA A 64 9.18 4.08 -0.34
CA ALA A 64 9.15 4.61 -1.70
C ALA A 64 8.97 3.50 -2.74
N LEU A 65 9.65 2.36 -2.58
CA LEU A 65 9.48 1.20 -3.45
C LEU A 65 8.05 0.64 -3.40
N LEU A 66 7.45 0.58 -2.20
CA LEU A 66 6.05 0.18 -2.05
C LEU A 66 5.10 1.15 -2.75
N VAL A 67 5.28 2.47 -2.60
CA VAL A 67 4.46 3.46 -3.31
C VAL A 67 4.52 3.25 -4.82
N VAL A 68 5.71 3.10 -5.39
CA VAL A 68 5.88 2.87 -6.84
C VAL A 68 5.19 1.57 -7.27
N THR A 69 5.37 0.51 -6.50
CA THR A 69 4.75 -0.81 -6.78
C THR A 69 3.23 -0.72 -6.74
N LEU A 70 2.67 -0.05 -5.73
CA LEU A 70 1.23 0.16 -5.60
C LEU A 70 0.68 1.04 -6.72
N ILE A 71 1.43 2.03 -7.20
CA ILE A 71 1.03 2.84 -8.38
C ILE A 71 0.92 1.94 -9.62
N VAL A 72 1.89 1.03 -9.83
CA VAL A 72 1.81 0.05 -10.92
C VAL A 72 0.55 -0.80 -10.79
N ILE A 73 0.24 -1.31 -9.60
CA ILE A 73 -0.98 -2.11 -9.39
C ILE A 73 -2.25 -1.27 -9.55
N ALA A 74 -2.25 -0.01 -9.12
CA ALA A 74 -3.37 0.90 -9.29
C ALA A 74 -3.69 1.18 -10.77
N ILE A 75 -2.66 1.28 -11.62
CA ILE A 75 -2.79 1.57 -13.05
C ILE A 75 -3.10 0.29 -13.86
N PHE A 76 -2.37 -0.80 -13.60
CA PHE A 76 -2.43 -2.01 -14.42
C PHE A 76 -3.33 -3.11 -13.83
N GLY A 77 -3.80 -2.95 -12.59
CA GLY A 77 -4.56 -3.96 -11.85
C GLY A 77 -3.72 -5.14 -11.38
N ALA A 78 -4.37 -6.15 -10.78
CA ALA A 78 -3.71 -7.36 -10.26
C ALA A 78 -3.31 -8.39 -11.34
N GLY A 79 -3.41 -8.06 -12.63
CA GLY A 79 -2.99 -8.92 -13.74
C GLY A 79 -3.95 -10.07 -14.09
N ARG A 80 -3.54 -10.93 -15.05
CA ARG A 80 -4.39 -11.95 -15.70
C ARG A 80 -4.82 -13.11 -14.79
N ALA A 81 -4.15 -13.28 -13.65
CA ALA A 81 -4.48 -14.30 -12.65
C ALA A 81 -5.41 -13.78 -11.55
N SER A 82 -5.79 -12.50 -11.60
CA SER A 82 -6.67 -11.89 -10.60
C SER A 82 -8.13 -12.32 -10.76
N PHE A 83 -8.86 -12.35 -9.64
CA PHE A 83 -10.31 -12.51 -9.67
C PHE A 83 -10.98 -11.32 -10.38
N ASP A 84 -10.42 -10.11 -10.28
CA ASP A 84 -10.86 -8.94 -11.04
C ASP A 84 -10.90 -9.23 -12.55
N TYR A 85 -9.87 -9.89 -13.09
CA TYR A 85 -9.81 -10.28 -14.50
C TYR A 85 -10.80 -11.42 -14.84
N PHE A 86 -11.00 -12.37 -13.92
CA PHE A 86 -11.98 -13.44 -14.10
C PHE A 86 -13.42 -12.92 -14.24
N PHE A 87 -13.80 -11.92 -13.44
CA PHE A 87 -15.12 -11.30 -13.54
C PHE A 87 -15.27 -10.41 -14.79
N GLN A 88 -14.25 -9.62 -15.17
CA GLN A 88 -14.30 -8.82 -16.41
C GLN A 88 -14.42 -9.65 -17.69
N ARG A 89 -13.93 -10.89 -17.70
CA ARG A 89 -14.01 -11.75 -18.89
C ARG A 89 -15.38 -12.43 -19.07
N ARG A 90 -16.28 -12.32 -18.09
CA ARG A 90 -17.62 -12.92 -18.10
C ARG A 90 -18.77 -11.94 -18.38
N SER A 91 -18.49 -10.64 -18.50
CA SER A 91 -19.44 -9.61 -18.98
C SER A 91 -19.20 -9.30 -20.45
#